data_AF-A0A7S2XEJ4-F1
#
_entry.id   AF-A0A7S2XEJ4-F1
#
_cell.length_a   1.000
_cell.length_b   1.000
_cell.length_c   1.000
_cell.angle_alpha   90.00
_cell.angle_beta   90.00
_cell.angle_gamma   90.00
#
_symmetry.space_group_name_H-M   'P 1'
#
loop_
_entity.id
_entity.type
_entity.pdbx_description
1 polymer ?
#
loop_
_entity_poly.entity_id
_entity_poly.type
_entity_poly.pdbx_seq_one_letter_code
_entity_poly.pdbx_strand_id
1 'polypeptide(L)'
;MAKTFEIIGFPCFFCMTVIECGLQNLNPKSFIVRCPGHWKIARASLGTESAVEWEWRRNTTEVMLELSKAGYHVVALETKEAWNEVKNMSACKNLSLFEFDFMNPVALILGNERHGLNPKVLTGCSTCLTIPVAGRKESLNVATAFAIVAGEAARQHLAGSKKISRFVR
;
A
#
# COMPACT_ATOMS: atom_id res chain seq x y z
N MET A 1 5.36 -23.80 1.46
CA MET A 1 4.26 -23.28 0.62
C MET A 1 4.15 -21.79 0.88
N ALA A 2 4.43 -20.95 -0.11
CA ALA A 2 4.23 -19.51 0.01
C ALA A 2 2.72 -19.25 0.18
N LYS A 3 2.32 -18.69 1.34
CA LYS A 3 0.95 -18.25 1.57
C LYS A 3 0.81 -16.89 0.87
N THR A 4 0.20 -16.89 -0.30
CA THR A 4 -0.12 -15.69 -1.07
C THR A 4 -1.03 -14.79 -0.22
N PHE A 5 -0.56 -13.60 0.13
CA PHE A 5 -1.43 -12.55 0.67
C PHE A 5 -2.28 -12.01 -0.48
N GLU A 6 -3.45 -12.61 -0.65
CA GLU A 6 -4.45 -12.17 -1.59
C GLU A 6 -5.21 -11.00 -0.97
N ILE A 7 -4.75 -9.76 -1.17
CA ILE A 7 -5.62 -8.59 -0.94
C ILE A 7 -6.62 -8.54 -2.08
N ILE A 8 -7.55 -9.50 -2.17
CA ILE A 8 -8.51 -9.61 -3.27
C ILE A 8 -9.33 -8.31 -3.37
N GLY A 9 -9.48 -7.83 -4.60
CA GLY A 9 -10.15 -6.59 -4.96
C GLY A 9 -11.59 -6.61 -4.49
N PHE A 10 -11.93 -5.69 -3.60
CA PHE A 10 -13.28 -5.58 -3.05
C PHE A 10 -14.02 -4.39 -3.66
N PRO A 11 -15.31 -4.52 -4.03
CA PRO A 11 -15.99 -3.52 -4.87
C PRO A 11 -16.27 -2.16 -4.22
N CYS A 12 -15.98 -1.94 -2.94
CA CYS A 12 -16.50 -0.76 -2.20
C CYS A 12 -15.61 -0.21 -1.08
N PHE A 13 -14.39 -0.70 -0.85
CA PHE A 13 -13.65 -0.40 0.38
C PHE A 13 -12.43 0.49 0.12
N PHE A 14 -12.13 1.36 1.08
CA PHE A 14 -10.86 2.08 1.14
C PHE A 14 -9.99 1.30 2.13
N CYS A 15 -8.90 0.71 1.63
CA CYS A 15 -8.00 -0.11 2.43
C CYS A 15 -6.65 0.60 2.48
N MET A 16 -6.16 0.86 3.68
CA MET A 16 -4.87 1.48 3.92
C MET A 16 -3.99 0.43 4.57
N THR A 17 -3.07 -0.15 3.82
CA THR A 17 -2.20 -1.22 4.33
C THR A 17 -0.88 -0.61 4.77
N VAL A 18 -0.59 -0.68 6.07
CA VAL A 18 0.75 -0.37 6.57
C VAL A 18 1.62 -1.59 6.37
N ILE A 19 2.66 -1.41 5.56
CA ILE A 19 3.69 -2.41 5.34
C ILE A 19 4.81 -2.06 6.30
N GLU A 20 4.79 -2.68 7.48
CA GLU A 20 5.93 -2.58 8.40
C GLU A 20 7.06 -3.44 7.86
N CYS A 21 8.01 -2.77 7.21
CA CYS A 21 9.21 -3.36 6.68
C CYS A 21 10.28 -3.46 7.78
N GLY A 22 10.19 -4.49 8.63
CA GLY A 22 11.25 -4.83 9.59
C GLY A 22 12.19 -5.89 9.02
N LEU A 23 13.51 -5.74 9.26
CA LEU A 23 14.62 -6.60 8.78
C LEU A 23 14.48 -8.12 8.99
N GLN A 24 13.45 -8.60 9.69
CA GLN A 24 13.22 -10.02 9.96
C GLN A 24 11.77 -10.49 9.84
N ASN A 25 10.77 -9.60 9.80
CA ASN A 25 9.35 -9.98 9.68
C ASN A 25 8.57 -8.88 8.93
N LEU A 26 8.07 -9.20 7.74
CA LEU A 26 6.99 -8.44 7.13
C LEU A 26 5.70 -8.82 7.89
N ASN A 27 5.41 -8.10 8.97
CA ASN A 27 4.09 -8.17 9.60
C ASN A 27 3.26 -7.01 9.04
N PRO A 28 2.48 -7.22 7.96
CA PRO A 28 1.58 -6.17 7.49
C PRO A 28 0.59 -5.86 8.62
N LYS A 29 0.40 -4.57 8.91
CA LYS A 29 -0.74 -4.09 9.70
C LYS A 29 -1.70 -3.41 8.75
N SER A 30 -2.88 -3.98 8.59
CA SER A 30 -3.86 -3.47 7.63
C SER A 30 -4.88 -2.57 8.33
N PHE A 31 -4.96 -1.30 7.94
CA PHE A 31 -5.99 -0.39 8.42
C PHE A 31 -7.11 -0.32 7.40
N ILE A 32 -8.34 -0.64 7.81
CA ILE A 32 -9.50 -0.53 6.93
C ILE A 32 -10.26 0.73 7.33
N VAL A 33 -10.47 1.65 6.39
CA VAL A 33 -11.16 2.92 6.72
C VAL A 33 -12.68 2.83 6.47
N ARG A 34 -13.17 1.72 5.87
CA ARG A 34 -14.60 1.53 5.59
C ARG A 34 -15.18 0.26 6.20
N CYS A 35 -16.35 0.45 6.83
CA CYS A 35 -17.10 -0.43 7.74
C CYS A 35 -16.70 -1.92 7.80
N PRO A 36 -16.34 -2.45 8.99
CA PRO A 36 -16.12 -3.88 9.19
C PRO A 36 -17.44 -4.65 9.31
N GLY A 37 -17.41 -5.96 9.04
CA GLY A 37 -18.53 -6.87 9.35
C GLY A 37 -19.35 -7.37 8.15
N HIS A 38 -18.90 -7.14 6.91
CA HIS A 38 -19.57 -7.76 5.77
C HIS A 38 -19.02 -9.18 5.53
N TRP A 39 -19.89 -10.18 5.46
CA TRP A 39 -19.55 -11.59 5.14
C TRP A 39 -18.71 -11.77 3.85
N LYS A 40 -18.69 -10.76 2.98
CA LYS A 40 -17.90 -10.74 1.75
C LYS A 40 -16.39 -10.70 2.05
N ILE A 41 -15.97 -10.15 3.20
CA ILE A 41 -14.57 -10.13 3.63
C ILE A 41 -14.10 -11.55 3.89
N ALA A 42 -14.73 -12.25 4.85
CA ALA A 42 -14.40 -13.64 5.21
C ALA A 42 -14.47 -14.61 4.01
N ARG A 43 -15.41 -14.40 3.09
CA ARG A 43 -15.54 -15.23 1.88
C ARG A 43 -14.40 -15.00 0.88
N ALA A 44 -13.91 -13.77 0.75
CA ALA A 44 -12.83 -13.45 -0.18
C ALA A 44 -11.45 -13.79 0.41
N SER A 45 -11.25 -13.54 1.70
CA SER A 45 -9.99 -13.89 2.38
C SER A 45 -9.86 -15.39 2.66
N LEU A 46 -10.90 -16.20 2.44
CA LEU A 46 -10.90 -17.64 2.77
C LEU A 46 -10.44 -17.92 4.21
N GLY A 47 -10.80 -17.03 5.16
CA GLY A 47 -10.40 -17.15 6.57
C GLY A 47 -8.98 -16.68 6.89
N THR A 48 -8.23 -16.14 5.93
CA THR A 48 -6.86 -15.65 6.16
C THR A 48 -6.79 -14.24 6.76
N GLU A 49 -7.93 -13.57 6.97
CA GLU A 49 -7.99 -12.26 7.61
C GLU A 49 -7.47 -12.28 9.06
N SER A 50 -7.48 -13.43 9.73
CA SER A 50 -6.92 -13.58 11.08
C SER A 50 -5.40 -13.70 11.09
N ALA A 51 -4.76 -13.85 9.93
CA ALA A 51 -3.30 -13.94 9.82
C ALA A 51 -2.62 -12.56 9.84
N VAL A 52 -3.40 -11.48 9.75
CA VAL A 52 -2.93 -10.09 9.67
C VAL A 52 -3.61 -9.30 10.78
N GLU A 53 -2.84 -8.55 11.56
CA GLU A 53 -3.42 -7.58 12.48
C GLU A 53 -4.09 -6.48 11.67
N TRP A 54 -5.37 -6.25 11.92
CA TRP A 54 -6.10 -5.20 11.24
C TRP A 54 -6.97 -4.39 12.19
N GLU A 55 -7.18 -3.14 11.82
CA GLU A 55 -7.93 -2.21 12.63
C GLU A 55 -8.82 -1.31 11.76
N TRP A 56 -10.03 -1.04 12.24
CA TRP A 56 -10.94 -0.14 11.57
C TRP A 56 -10.84 1.30 12.10
N ARG A 57 -10.83 2.26 11.18
CA ARG A 57 -10.78 3.70 11.47
C ARG A 57 -11.81 4.45 10.63
N ARG A 58 -12.32 5.58 11.13
CA ARG A 58 -13.29 6.41 10.37
C ARG A 58 -12.61 7.46 9.50
N ASN A 59 -11.45 7.96 9.91
CA ASN A 59 -10.82 9.12 9.31
C ASN A 59 -9.43 8.77 8.78
N THR A 60 -9.25 8.79 7.46
CA THR A 60 -7.95 8.50 6.83
C THR A 60 -6.89 9.53 7.21
N THR A 61 -7.24 10.81 7.27
CA THR A 61 -6.28 11.90 7.49
C THR A 61 -5.65 11.85 8.88
N GLU A 62 -6.43 11.42 9.88
CA GLU A 62 -5.94 11.20 11.25
C GLU A 62 -4.91 10.08 11.29
N VAL A 63 -5.22 8.93 10.68
CA VAL A 63 -4.31 7.77 10.62
C VAL A 63 -3.04 8.11 9.84
N MET A 64 -3.14 8.88 8.75
CA MET A 64 -1.96 9.35 8.01
C MET A 64 -1.05 10.20 8.89
N LEU A 65 -1.62 11.11 9.69
CA LEU A 65 -0.86 11.96 10.58
C LEU A 65 -0.19 11.15 11.70
N GLU A 66 -0.90 10.18 12.28
CA GLU A 66 -0.36 9.27 13.30
C GLU A 66 0.82 8.47 12.76
N LEU A 67 0.69 7.87 11.58
CA LEU A 67 1.75 7.07 10.96
C LEU A 67 2.92 7.93 10.53
N SER A 68 2.66 9.14 10.02
CA SER A 68 3.73 10.09 9.72
C SER A 68 4.52 10.47 10.99
N LYS A 69 3.84 10.68 12.12
CA LYS A 69 4.49 10.93 13.43
C LYS A 69 5.23 9.71 13.97
N ALA A 70 4.73 8.51 13.69
CA ALA A 70 5.39 7.26 14.05
C ALA A 70 6.60 6.93 13.15
N GLY A 71 6.91 7.77 12.16
CA GLY A 71 8.08 7.64 11.30
C GLY A 71 7.87 6.82 10.03
N TYR A 72 6.62 6.52 9.65
CA TYR A 72 6.31 5.85 8.40
C TYR A 72 6.28 6.84 7.23
N HIS A 73 6.78 6.38 6.08
CA HIS A 73 6.58 7.06 4.82
C HIS A 73 5.16 6.80 4.31
N VAL A 74 4.34 7.84 4.27
CA VAL A 74 2.95 7.74 3.81
C VAL A 74 2.91 7.86 2.28
N VAL A 75 2.56 6.75 1.63
CA VAL A 75 2.64 6.56 0.18
C VAL A 75 1.27 6.18 -0.38
N ALA A 76 0.81 6.92 -1.37
CA ALA A 76 -0.40 6.59 -2.13
C ALA A 76 -0.06 5.69 -3.32
N LEU A 77 -0.82 4.61 -3.52
CA LEU A 77 -0.77 3.83 -4.76
C LEU A 77 -1.88 4.30 -5.70
N GLU A 78 -1.51 5.01 -6.76
CA GLU A 78 -2.45 5.55 -7.74
C GLU A 78 -1.89 5.56 -9.16
N THR A 79 -2.74 5.89 -10.13
CA THR A 79 -2.32 6.06 -11.53
C THR A 79 -1.66 7.42 -11.76
N LYS A 80 -0.93 7.56 -12.87
CA LYS A 80 -0.26 8.83 -13.22
C LYS A 80 -1.28 9.91 -13.54
N GLU A 81 -2.43 9.53 -14.07
CA GLU A 81 -3.53 10.42 -14.45
C GLU A 81 -4.15 11.04 -13.20
N ALA A 82 -4.48 10.21 -12.20
CA ALA A 82 -4.99 10.68 -10.91
C ALA A 82 -3.99 11.62 -10.21
N TRP A 83 -2.69 11.31 -10.27
CA TRP A 83 -1.66 12.21 -9.75
C TRP A 83 -1.58 13.54 -10.52
N ASN A 84 -1.69 13.50 -11.85
CA ASN A 84 -1.62 14.70 -12.70
C ASN A 84 -2.73 15.71 -12.39
N GLU A 85 -3.90 15.26 -11.94
CA GLU A 85 -4.99 16.13 -11.51
C GLU A 85 -4.65 16.93 -10.24
N VAL A 86 -3.83 16.36 -9.35
CA VAL A 86 -3.52 16.98 -8.04
C VAL A 86 -2.09 17.52 -7.93
N LYS A 87 -1.23 17.31 -8.92
CA LYS A 87 0.21 17.66 -8.87
C LYS A 87 0.48 19.14 -8.53
N ASN A 88 -0.39 20.04 -8.96
CA ASN A 88 -0.25 21.48 -8.70
C ASN A 88 -0.74 21.90 -7.31
N MET A 89 -1.48 21.01 -6.63
CA MET A 89 -2.09 21.24 -5.32
C MET A 89 -1.35 20.46 -4.21
N SER A 90 -0.31 19.72 -4.55
CA SER A 90 0.36 18.78 -3.65
C SER A 90 1.87 18.89 -3.72
N ALA A 91 2.54 18.76 -2.56
CA ALA A 91 3.99 18.56 -2.49
C ALA A 91 4.39 17.08 -2.75
N CYS A 92 3.40 16.21 -2.97
CA CYS A 92 3.58 14.78 -3.20
C CYS A 92 4.32 14.50 -4.51
N LYS A 93 5.47 13.83 -4.40
CA LYS A 93 6.27 13.44 -5.56
C LYS A 93 5.67 12.20 -6.22
N ASN A 94 5.64 12.17 -7.54
CA ASN A 94 5.36 10.95 -8.29
C ASN A 94 6.64 10.13 -8.43
N LEU A 95 6.62 8.87 -8.00
CA LEU A 95 7.71 7.93 -8.21
C LEU A 95 7.18 6.64 -8.86
N SER A 96 7.98 6.09 -9.77
CA SER A 96 7.74 4.76 -10.30
C SER A 96 7.98 3.71 -9.22
N LEU A 97 7.23 2.61 -9.26
CA LEU A 97 7.42 1.46 -8.38
C LEU A 97 8.90 1.01 -8.30
N PHE A 98 9.59 1.00 -9.45
CA PHE A 98 10.95 0.49 -9.54
C PHE A 98 12.02 1.46 -9.04
N GLU A 99 11.65 2.72 -8.79
CA GLU A 99 12.54 3.77 -8.30
C GLU A 99 12.35 4.01 -6.80
N PHE A 100 11.27 3.48 -6.22
CA PHE A 100 10.92 3.67 -4.84
C PHE A 100 11.69 2.72 -3.92
N ASP A 101 12.22 3.28 -2.83
CA ASP A 101 12.98 2.54 -1.81
C ASP A 101 12.04 2.04 -0.70
N PHE A 102 11.86 0.72 -0.64
CA PHE A 102 11.05 0.08 0.39
C PHE A 102 11.84 -0.28 1.66
N MET A 103 13.14 0.04 1.74
CA MET A 103 13.96 -0.31 2.91
C MET A 103 13.57 0.44 4.19
N ASN A 104 12.79 1.52 4.07
CA ASN A 104 12.22 2.26 5.20
C ASN A 104 10.75 1.85 5.45
N PRO A 105 10.22 2.02 6.68
CA PRO A 105 8.82 1.71 6.98
C PRO A 105 7.84 2.50 6.11
N VAL A 106 6.90 1.81 5.46
CA VAL A 106 5.99 2.42 4.49
C VAL A 106 4.53 2.17 4.86
N ALA A 107 3.75 3.25 4.93
CA ALA A 107 2.30 3.21 5.02
C ALA A 107 1.70 3.37 3.61
N LEU A 108 1.21 2.27 3.03
CA LEU A 108 0.67 2.25 1.68
C LEU A 108 -0.84 2.49 1.70
N ILE A 109 -1.30 3.55 1.05
CA ILE A 109 -2.72 3.88 0.92
C ILE A 109 -3.23 3.41 -0.43
N LEU A 110 -4.30 2.60 -0.42
CA LEU A 110 -4.94 2.10 -1.65
C LEU A 110 -6.27 2.82 -1.89
N GLY A 111 -6.48 3.22 -3.14
CA GLY A 111 -7.72 3.84 -3.60
C GLY A 111 -8.90 2.88 -3.66
N ASN A 112 -10.10 3.46 -3.76
CA ASN A 112 -11.30 2.70 -4.07
C ASN A 112 -11.28 2.25 -5.55
N GLU A 113 -11.67 1.01 -5.85
CA GLU A 113 -11.64 0.47 -7.23
C GLU A 113 -12.40 1.31 -8.27
N ARG A 114 -13.45 2.03 -7.85
CA ARG A 114 -14.29 2.85 -8.73
C ARG A 114 -13.92 4.33 -8.72
N HIS A 115 -13.51 4.83 -7.55
CA HIS A 115 -13.37 6.28 -7.32
C HIS A 115 -11.93 6.73 -7.05
N GLY A 116 -10.97 5.80 -7.00
CA GLY A 116 -9.59 6.09 -6.64
C GLY A 116 -9.43 6.61 -5.21
N LEU A 117 -8.32 7.29 -4.97
CA LEU A 117 -8.06 8.06 -3.76
C LEU A 117 -8.77 9.42 -3.79
N ASN A 118 -9.29 9.85 -2.63
CA ASN A 118 -9.77 11.21 -2.50
C ASN A 118 -8.61 12.19 -2.75
N PRO A 119 -8.78 13.25 -3.57
CA PRO A 119 -7.74 14.25 -3.81
C PRO A 119 -7.10 14.81 -2.53
N LYS A 120 -7.88 14.99 -1.45
CA LYS A 120 -7.37 15.45 -0.15
C LYS A 120 -6.42 14.44 0.54
N VAL A 121 -6.65 13.15 0.33
CA VAL A 121 -5.77 12.08 0.83
C VAL A 121 -4.51 12.03 -0.01
N LEU A 122 -4.65 12.08 -1.33
CA LEU A 122 -3.52 12.07 -2.27
C LEU A 122 -2.60 13.29 -2.09
N THR A 123 -3.15 14.46 -1.79
CA THR A 123 -2.37 15.67 -1.51
C THR A 123 -1.64 15.64 -0.18
N GLY A 124 -2.15 14.89 0.80
CA GLY A 124 -1.51 14.68 2.11
C GLY A 124 -0.43 13.61 2.12
N CYS A 125 -0.26 12.85 1.04
CA CYS A 125 0.78 11.82 0.94
C CYS A 125 2.15 12.44 0.63
N SER A 126 3.22 11.79 1.11
CA SER A 126 4.59 12.19 0.77
C SER A 126 4.97 11.78 -0.65
N THR A 127 4.44 10.66 -1.12
CA THR A 127 4.73 10.11 -2.44
C THR A 127 3.50 9.44 -3.04
N CYS A 128 3.33 9.62 -4.34
CA CYS A 128 2.40 8.90 -5.17
C CYS A 128 3.22 7.87 -5.95
N LEU A 129 3.07 6.62 -5.55
CA LEU A 129 3.70 5.48 -6.18
C LEU A 129 2.85 5.05 -7.37
N THR A 130 3.46 4.96 -8.54
CA THR A 130 2.78 4.55 -9.78
C THR A 130 3.39 3.26 -10.30
N ILE A 131 2.54 2.32 -10.73
CA ILE A 131 2.98 1.09 -11.39
C ILE A 131 3.02 1.36 -12.89
N PRO A 132 4.19 1.25 -13.55
CA PRO A 132 4.25 1.36 -15.00
C PRO A 132 3.44 0.24 -15.66
N VAL A 133 2.36 0.61 -16.35
CA VAL A 133 1.54 -0.31 -17.13
C VAL A 133 1.72 -0.04 -18.62
N ALA A 134 1.83 -1.10 -19.42
CA ALA A 134 1.83 -1.01 -20.87
C ALA A 134 0.46 -1.45 -21.40
N GLY A 135 -0.21 -0.59 -22.16
CA GLY A 135 -1.49 -0.90 -22.81
C GLY A 135 -2.50 0.24 -22.74
N ARG A 136 -3.72 -0.03 -23.22
CA ARG A 136 -4.83 0.95 -23.25
C ARG A 136 -5.55 1.13 -21.91
N LYS A 137 -5.36 0.21 -20.97
CA LYS A 137 -6.01 0.25 -19.66
C LYS A 137 -5.00 0.83 -18.66
N GLU A 138 -5.31 2.02 -18.18
CA GLU A 138 -4.43 2.80 -17.30
C GLU A 138 -4.56 2.40 -15.82
N SER A 139 -5.44 1.46 -15.48
CA SER A 139 -5.66 0.98 -14.12
C SER A 139 -5.61 -0.55 -14.00
N LEU A 140 -4.98 -1.01 -12.92
CA LEU A 140 -4.98 -2.40 -12.47
C LEU A 140 -6.07 -2.62 -11.42
N ASN A 141 -6.46 -3.88 -11.21
CA ASN A 141 -7.23 -4.21 -10.01
C ASN A 141 -6.39 -3.88 -8.76
N VAL A 142 -7.03 -3.32 -7.73
CA VAL A 142 -6.34 -2.86 -6.51
C VAL A 142 -5.58 -4.00 -5.82
N ALA A 143 -6.10 -5.24 -5.87
CA ALA A 143 -5.39 -6.43 -5.40
C ALA A 143 -4.09 -6.68 -6.12
N THR A 144 -4.17 -6.67 -7.45
CA THR A 144 -3.04 -6.94 -8.32
C THR A 144 -1.99 -5.85 -8.15
N ALA A 145 -2.41 -4.60 -8.07
CA ALA A 145 -1.53 -3.47 -7.81
C ALA A 145 -0.82 -3.63 -6.45
N PHE A 146 -1.56 -3.96 -5.39
CA PHE A 146 -0.99 -4.24 -4.08
C PHE A 146 0.00 -5.41 -4.11
N ALA A 147 -0.36 -6.53 -4.73
CA ALA A 147 0.49 -7.72 -4.80
C ALA A 147 1.83 -7.44 -5.52
N ILE A 148 1.79 -6.65 -6.59
CA ILE A 148 2.99 -6.20 -7.31
C ILE A 148 3.88 -5.35 -6.39
N VAL A 149 3.30 -4.38 -5.68
CA VAL A 149 4.03 -3.49 -4.76
C VAL A 149 4.63 -4.28 -3.60
N ALA A 150 3.84 -5.15 -2.96
CA ALA A 150 4.29 -5.98 -1.84
C ALA A 150 5.40 -6.96 -2.28
N GLY A 151 5.29 -7.51 -3.48
CA GLY A 151 6.33 -8.37 -4.07
C GLY A 151 7.64 -7.62 -4.30
N GLU A 152 7.59 -6.40 -4.81
CA GLU A 152 8.78 -5.55 -5.00
C GLU A 152 9.41 -5.16 -3.66
N ALA A 153 8.60 -4.75 -2.68
CA ALA A 153 9.07 -4.49 -1.33
C ALA A 153 9.78 -5.71 -0.75
N ALA A 154 9.17 -6.90 -0.81
CA ALA A 154 9.78 -8.14 -0.35
C ALA A 154 11.10 -8.46 -1.08
N ARG A 155 11.15 -8.24 -2.40
CA ARG A 155 12.36 -8.45 -3.20
C ARG A 155 13.51 -7.55 -2.73
N GLN A 156 13.25 -6.26 -2.49
CA GLN A 156 14.26 -5.32 -2.00
C GLN A 156 14.80 -5.73 -0.63
N HIS A 157 13.94 -6.16 0.30
CA HIS A 157 14.35 -6.64 1.62
C HIS A 157 15.20 -7.91 1.57
N LEU A 158 14.82 -8.88 0.74
CA LEU A 158 15.58 -10.11 0.57
C LEU A 158 16.95 -9.84 -0.06
N ALA A 159 17.03 -8.89 -1.00
CA ALA A 159 18.29 -8.47 -1.62
C ALA A 159 19.17 -7.67 -0.64
N GLY A 160 18.59 -6.76 0.15
CA GLY A 160 19.28 -5.98 1.17
C GLY A 160 19.84 -6.84 2.30
N SER A 161 19.05 -7.81 2.78
CA SER A 161 19.47 -8.76 3.81
C SER A 161 20.68 -9.61 3.39
N LYS A 162 20.75 -10.03 2.12
CA LYS A 162 21.90 -10.75 1.55
C LYS A 162 23.16 -9.89 1.41
N LYS A 163 23.03 -8.58 1.20
CA LYS A 163 24.17 -7.65 1.19
C LYS A 163 24.75 -7.47 2.59
N ILE A 164 23.90 -7.31 3.59
CA ILE A 164 24.33 -7.16 4.99
C ILE A 164 25.01 -8.45 5.48
N SER A 165 24.45 -9.64 5.20
CA SER A 165 25.07 -10.90 5.63
C SER A 165 26.42 -11.21 4.97
N ARG A 166 26.73 -10.60 3.82
CA ARG A 166 28.03 -10.73 3.14
C ARG A 166 29.08 -9.76 3.68
N PHE A 167 28.67 -8.67 4.31
CA PHE A 167 29.57 -7.66 4.86
C PHE A 167 29.91 -7.91 6.34
N VAL A 168 29.10 -8.74 7.03
CA VAL A 168 29.31 -9.15 8.44
C VAL A 168 30.07 -10.50 8.53
N ARG A 169 30.89 -10.82 7.52
CA ARG A 169 31.85 -11.94 7.55
C ARG A 169 33.24 -11.40 7.28
#